data_AF-A0A8T9Q7K5-F1
#
_entry.id   AF-A0A8T9Q7K5-F1
#
_cell.length_a   1.000
_cell.length_b   1.000
_cell.length_c   1.000
_cell.angle_alpha   90.00
_cell.angle_beta   90.00
_cell.angle_gamma   90.00
#
_symmetry.space_group_name_H-M   'P 1'
#
loop_
_entity.id
_entity.type
_entity.pdbx_description
1 polymer ?
#
loop_
_entity_poly.entity_id
_entity_poly.type
_entity_poly.pdbx_seq_one_letter_code
_entity_poly.pdbx_strand_id
1 'polypeptide(L)'
;MPLSNPANFTLLTVPGVDLRGADGLLLQDDNTLQVVAGTQNKVYRLTTSTKWASATLAGTFVTSGPGPTTLARRNGADSYVLYANLSAIMATPPPTTFSVGKVSF
;
A
#
# COMPACT_ATOMS: atom_id res chain seq x y z
N MET A 1 6.01 -5.07 -19.43
CA MET A 1 7.07 -4.18 -18.94
C MET A 1 8.18 -4.13 -19.98
N PRO A 2 8.48 -2.98 -20.62
CA PRO A 2 9.56 -2.88 -21.58
C PRO A 2 10.91 -2.80 -20.85
N LEU A 3 11.47 -3.95 -20.49
CA LEU A 3 12.77 -4.05 -19.83
C LEU A 3 13.91 -3.49 -20.69
N SER A 4 13.74 -3.44 -22.00
CA SER A 4 14.73 -2.93 -22.96
C SER A 4 14.66 -1.42 -23.18
N ASN A 5 13.64 -0.72 -22.69
CA ASN A 5 13.52 0.73 -22.83
C ASN A 5 12.88 1.38 -21.59
N PRO A 6 13.62 1.50 -20.49
CA PRO A 6 13.13 2.10 -19.24
C PRO A 6 12.92 3.62 -19.34
N ALA A 7 13.42 4.30 -20.38
CA ALA A 7 13.22 5.75 -20.52
C ALA A 7 11.75 6.14 -20.82
N ASN A 8 10.95 5.19 -21.30
CA ASN A 8 9.55 5.44 -21.67
C ASN A 8 8.56 5.30 -20.49
N PHE A 9 9.04 5.14 -19.25
CA PHE A 9 8.16 5.23 -18.09
C PHE A 9 7.68 6.67 -17.89
N THR A 10 6.37 6.85 -17.83
CA THR A 10 5.76 8.12 -17.42
C THR A 10 5.46 8.09 -15.94
N LEU A 11 5.83 9.16 -15.24
CA LEU A 11 5.45 9.34 -13.85
C LEU A 11 3.92 9.54 -13.77
N LEU A 12 3.26 8.69 -12.97
CA LEU A 12 1.86 8.85 -12.65
C LEU A 12 1.72 9.66 -11.35
N THR A 13 1.17 10.86 -11.44
CA THR A 13 0.79 11.66 -10.27
C THR A 13 -0.68 11.40 -9.93
N VAL A 14 -0.99 11.18 -8.66
CA VAL A 14 -2.36 11.06 -8.15
C VAL A 14 -2.73 12.35 -7.40
N PRO A 15 -3.56 13.23 -7.97
CA PRO A 15 -3.88 14.50 -7.34
C PRO A 15 -4.48 14.32 -5.93
N GLY A 16 -4.00 15.11 -4.97
CA GLY A 16 -4.49 15.08 -3.58
C GLY A 16 -4.01 13.90 -2.75
N VAL A 17 -3.14 13.03 -3.29
CA VAL A 17 -2.56 11.90 -2.56
C VAL A 17 -1.06 12.11 -2.38
N ASP A 18 -0.60 12.00 -1.14
CA ASP A 18 0.81 11.96 -0.80
C ASP A 18 1.27 10.51 -0.65
N LEU A 19 2.06 10.02 -1.61
CA LEU A 19 2.60 8.66 -1.59
C LEU A 19 3.99 8.57 -0.94
N ARG A 20 4.47 9.62 -0.25
CA ARG A 20 5.73 9.54 0.50
C ARG A 20 5.63 8.49 1.60
N GLY A 21 6.66 7.64 1.69
CA GLY A 21 6.67 6.50 2.60
C GLY A 21 5.73 5.37 2.18
N ALA A 22 5.32 5.32 0.91
CA ALA A 22 4.77 4.10 0.33
C ALA A 22 5.78 2.95 0.49
N ASP A 23 5.33 1.84 1.03
CA ASP A 23 6.14 0.66 1.33
C ASP A 23 5.54 -0.56 0.60
N GLY A 24 4.30 -0.90 0.93
CA GLY A 24 3.58 -2.03 0.35
C GLY A 24 2.65 -1.64 -0.80
N LEU A 25 2.64 -2.46 -1.85
CA LEU A 25 1.73 -2.34 -2.98
C LEU A 25 0.99 -3.66 -3.21
N LEU A 26 -0.33 -3.59 -3.37
CA LEU A 26 -1.17 -4.73 -3.72
C LEU A 26 -2.09 -4.36 -4.89
N LEU A 27 -1.85 -4.95 -6.05
CA LEU A 27 -2.79 -4.91 -7.16
C LEU A 27 -3.94 -5.87 -6.86
N GLN A 28 -5.11 -5.32 -6.51
CA GLN A 28 -6.29 -6.11 -6.17
C GLN A 28 -6.94 -6.69 -7.43
N ASP A 29 -6.93 -5.92 -8.51
CA ASP A 29 -7.39 -6.25 -9.86
C ASP A 29 -6.76 -5.26 -10.85
N ASP A 30 -7.01 -5.41 -12.15
CA ASP A 30 -6.41 -4.59 -13.21
C ASP A 30 -6.64 -3.08 -13.04
N ASN A 31 -7.65 -2.71 -12.25
CA ASN A 31 -8.15 -1.35 -12.10
C ASN A 31 -8.00 -0.80 -10.68
N THR A 32 -7.55 -1.60 -9.71
CA THR A 32 -7.52 -1.24 -8.29
C THR A 32 -6.17 -1.58 -7.65
N LEU A 33 -5.47 -0.57 -7.15
CA LEU A 33 -4.21 -0.68 -6.43
C LEU A 33 -4.41 -0.21 -5.00
N GLN A 34 -3.92 -0.99 -4.04
CA GLN A 34 -3.82 -0.57 -2.65
C GLN A 34 -2.36 -0.25 -2.33
N VAL A 35 -2.13 0.87 -1.64
CA VAL A 35 -0.80 1.38 -1.29
C VAL A 35 -0.71 1.60 0.21
N VAL A 36 0.20 0.91 0.88
CA VAL A 36 0.52 1.16 2.28
C VAL A 36 1.49 2.34 2.35
N ALA A 37 1.06 3.46 2.93
CA ALA A 37 1.93 4.58 3.27
C ALA A 37 2.36 4.42 4.74
N GLY A 38 3.45 3.69 4.95
CA GLY A 38 3.92 3.24 6.26
C GLY A 38 4.19 4.39 7.24
N THR A 39 4.88 5.42 6.77
CA THR A 39 5.19 6.63 7.58
C THR A 39 3.96 7.47 7.91
N GLN A 40 2.84 7.23 7.23
CA GLN A 40 1.59 7.95 7.41
C GLN A 40 0.51 7.12 8.12
N ASN A 41 0.80 5.85 8.45
CA ASN A 41 -0.15 4.90 9.04
C ASN A 41 -1.48 4.81 8.26
N LYS A 42 -1.38 4.71 6.92
CA LYS A 42 -2.53 4.68 6.02
C LYS A 42 -2.39 3.62 4.94
N VAL A 43 -3.52 3.13 4.45
CA VAL A 43 -3.63 2.45 3.16
C VAL A 43 -4.49 3.32 2.24
N TYR A 44 -3.98 3.63 1.06
CA TYR A 44 -4.74 4.28 -0.01
C TYR A 44 -5.29 3.23 -0.96
N ARG A 45 -6.55 3.34 -1.34
CA ARG A 45 -7.12 2.62 -2.49
C ARG A 45 -7.15 3.58 -3.67
N LEU A 46 -6.39 3.24 -4.70
CA LEU A 46 -6.32 3.95 -5.97
C LEU A 46 -7.03 3.15 -7.04
N THR A 47 -7.77 3.84 -7.90
CA THR A 47 -8.48 3.23 -9.04
C THR A 47 -8.10 3.88 -10.35
N THR A 48 -8.19 3.13 -11.45
CA THR A 48 -7.98 3.62 -12.80
C THR A 48 -9.03 3.08 -13.76
N SER A 49 -9.35 3.84 -14.81
CA SER A 49 -10.08 3.37 -16.00
C SER A 49 -9.22 3.48 -17.28
N THR A 50 -7.95 3.89 -17.13
CA THR A 50 -7.08 4.32 -18.24
C THR A 50 -5.80 3.48 -18.31
N LYS A 51 -5.85 2.21 -17.85
CA LYS A 51 -4.69 1.31 -17.78
C LYS A 51 -3.49 1.96 -17.07
N TRP A 52 -3.76 2.67 -15.96
CA TRP A 52 -2.75 3.37 -15.17
C TRP A 52 -2.08 4.58 -15.86
N ALA A 53 -2.65 5.09 -16.96
CA ALA A 53 -2.25 6.41 -17.49
C ALA A 53 -2.68 7.55 -16.57
N SER A 54 -3.74 7.35 -15.79
CA SER A 54 -4.19 8.18 -14.69
C SER A 54 -4.75 7.31 -13.55
N ALA A 55 -4.78 7.84 -12.33
CA ALA A 55 -5.44 7.18 -11.20
C ALA A 55 -6.09 8.22 -10.29
N THR A 56 -7.12 7.78 -9.56
CA THR A 56 -7.87 8.58 -8.59
C THR A 56 -7.86 7.89 -7.24
N LEU A 57 -7.95 8.69 -6.16
CA LEU A 57 -8.16 8.16 -4.81
C LEU A 57 -9.62 7.70 -4.69
N ALA A 58 -9.81 6.40 -4.44
CA ALA A 58 -11.13 5.81 -4.20
C ALA A 58 -11.43 5.61 -2.70
N GLY A 59 -10.41 5.57 -1.85
CA GLY A 59 -10.60 5.44 -0.40
C GLY A 59 -9.30 5.53 0.39
N THR A 60 -9.43 5.84 1.68
CA THR A 60 -8.32 5.82 2.64
C THR A 60 -8.72 5.03 3.86
N PHE A 61 -7.87 4.09 4.26
CA PHE A 61 -7.99 3.37 5.51
C PHE A 61 -6.90 3.85 6.47
N VAL A 62 -7.27 4.32 7.65
CA VAL A 62 -6.32 4.63 8.73
C VAL A 62 -5.99 3.33 9.46
N THR A 63 -4.71 3.00 9.55
CA THR A 63 -4.29 1.76 10.17
C THR A 63 -4.27 1.88 11.69
N SER A 64 -4.66 0.83 12.40
CA SER A 64 -4.72 0.83 13.88
C SER A 64 -3.43 0.34 14.57
N GLY A 65 -2.51 -0.29 13.82
CA GLY A 65 -1.25 -0.81 14.34
C GLY A 65 -0.03 -0.01 13.88
N PRO A 66 1.09 -0.07 14.63
CA PRO A 66 2.31 0.67 14.30
C PRO A 66 3.08 0.00 13.15
N GLY A 67 3.69 0.84 12.31
CA GLY A 67 4.58 0.39 11.23
C GLY A 67 3.90 -0.57 10.24
N PRO A 68 2.80 -0.15 9.58
CA PRO A 68 2.23 -0.93 8.49
C PRO A 68 3.22 -0.94 7.32
N THR A 69 3.48 -2.12 6.75
CA THR A 69 4.50 -2.28 5.70
C THR A 69 3.93 -2.88 4.43
N THR A 70 3.26 -4.03 4.52
CA THR A 70 2.77 -4.79 3.36
C THR A 70 1.31 -5.18 3.47
N LEU A 71 0.71 -5.57 2.34
CA LEU A 71 -0.66 -6.05 2.22
C LEU A 71 -0.65 -7.50 1.76
N ALA A 72 -1.56 -8.31 2.31
CA ALA A 72 -1.87 -9.64 1.82
C ALA A 72 -3.33 -9.70 1.39
N ARG A 73 -3.58 -10.26 0.20
CA ARG A 73 -4.94 -10.57 -0.28
C ARG A 73 -5.33 -11.97 0.17
N ARG A 74 -6.58 -12.14 0.63
CA ARG A 74 -7.13 -13.46 0.94
C ARG A 74 -7.99 -14.00 -0.20
N ASN A 75 -9.18 -13.44 -0.41
CA ASN A 75 -10.09 -13.81 -1.49
C ASN A 75 -10.92 -12.59 -1.93
N GLY A 76 -11.25 -12.49 -3.21
CA GLY A 76 -12.02 -11.36 -3.73
C GLY A 76 -11.37 -10.02 -3.39
N ALA A 77 -12.12 -9.09 -2.79
CA ALA A 77 -11.64 -7.77 -2.41
C ALA A 77 -11.00 -7.70 -1.01
N ASP A 78 -10.94 -8.81 -0.27
CA ASP A 78 -10.42 -8.82 1.09
C ASP A 78 -8.89 -8.73 1.10
N SER A 79 -8.39 -7.66 1.72
CA SER A 79 -6.97 -7.42 1.99
C SER A 79 -6.71 -7.13 3.47
N TYR A 80 -5.48 -7.44 3.89
CA TYR A 80 -5.01 -7.29 5.26
C TYR A 80 -3.65 -6.61 5.27
N VAL A 81 -3.45 -5.64 6.15
CA VAL A 81 -2.17 -4.94 6.32
C VAL A 81 -1.36 -5.58 7.45
N LEU A 82 -0.07 -5.83 7.21
CA LEU A 82 0.88 -6.33 8.21
C LEU A 82 1.50 -5.18 9.00
N TYR A 83 1.46 -5.28 10.32
CA TYR A 83 2.16 -4.38 11.25
C TYR A 83 3.50 -4.98 11.65
N ALA A 84 4.57 -4.52 11.01
CA ALA A 84 5.90 -5.13 11.15
C ALA A 84 6.68 -4.58 12.35
N ASN A 85 6.19 -3.55 13.05
CA ASN A 85 6.88 -2.93 14.19
C ASN A 85 8.35 -2.57 13.87
N LEU A 86 8.64 -2.05 12.66
CA LEU A 86 10.02 -1.84 12.20
C LEU A 86 10.87 -0.97 13.15
N SER A 87 10.24 0.00 13.83
CA SER A 87 10.92 0.83 14.84
C SER A 87 11.34 0.05 16.09
N ALA A 88 10.70 -1.08 16.38
CA ALA A 88 10.95 -1.90 17.56
C ALA A 88 11.67 -3.21 17.23
N ILE A 89 11.88 -3.56 15.96
CA ILE A 89 12.46 -4.88 15.59
C ILE A 89 13.88 -5.08 16.13
N MET A 90 14.62 -3.99 16.37
CA MET A 90 15.97 -4.01 16.94
C MET A 90 15.98 -3.79 18.46
N ALA A 91 14.81 -3.72 19.12
CA ALA A 91 14.71 -3.58 20.57
C ALA A 91 15.12 -4.87 21.30
N THR A 92 15.40 -4.76 22.60
CA THR A 92 15.76 -5.91 23.46
C THR A 92 14.79 -6.01 24.65
N PRO A 93 13.91 -7.04 24.71
CA PRO A 93 13.71 -8.08 23.70
C PRO A 93 12.97 -7.53 22.47
N PRO A 94 13.14 -8.14 21.29
CA PRO A 94 12.40 -7.75 20.10
C PRO A 94 10.92 -8.15 20.21
N PRO A 95 10.01 -7.51 19.44
CA PRO A 95 8.64 -7.95 19.31
C PRO A 95 8.55 -9.40 18.86
N THR A 96 7.76 -10.21 19.57
CA THR A 96 7.50 -11.61 19.24
C THR A 96 6.14 -11.82 18.58
N THR A 97 5.31 -10.78 18.51
CA THR A 97 3.98 -10.80 17.92
C THR A 97 3.83 -9.71 16.87
N PHE A 98 3.34 -10.10 15.70
CA PHE A 98 3.01 -9.21 14.60
C PHE A 98 1.55 -9.43 14.23
N SER A 99 0.79 -8.35 14.16
CA SER A 99 -0.64 -8.41 13.88
C SER A 99 -0.91 -8.06 12.41
N VAL A 100 -2.07 -8.53 11.94
CA VAL A 100 -2.63 -8.12 10.66
C VAL A 100 -3.99 -7.47 10.90
N GLY A 101 -4.25 -6.36 10.21
CA GLY A 101 -5.53 -5.66 10.26
C GLY A 101 -6.30 -5.84 8.95
N LYS A 102 -7.59 -6.18 9.01
CA LYS A 102 -8.43 -6.18 7.80
C LYS A 102 -8.61 -4.74 7.32
N VAL A 103 -8.34 -4.51 6.04
CA VAL A 103 -8.50 -3.19 5.42
C VAL A 103 -9.96 -3.00 4.99
N SER A 104 -10.51 -1.82 5.28
CA SER A 104 -11.85 -1.39 4.86
C SER A 104 -11.82 0.05 4.39
N PHE A 105 -12.55 0.38 3.32
CA PHE A 105 -12.58 1.70 2.69
C PHE A 105 -14.00 2.26 2.67
#